data_AF-A0A2D9KP71-F1
#
_entry.id   AF-A0A2D9KP71-F1
#
_cell.length_a   1.000
_cell.length_b   1.000
_cell.length_c   1.000
_cell.angle_alpha   90.00
_cell.angle_beta   90.00
_cell.angle_gamma   90.00
#
_symmetry.space_group_name_H-M   'P 1'
#
loop_
_entity.id
_entity.type
_entity.pdbx_description
1 polymer ?
#
loop_
_entity_poly.entity_id
_entity_poly.type
_entity_poly.pdbx_seq_one_letter_code
_entity_poly.pdbx_strand_id
1 'polypeptide(L)' 'MRKSRISRAKQEKLIEHFVAGTTARCAASLVGVNFKTAAYYFQRL' A
#
# COMPACT_ATOMS: atom_id res chain seq x y z
N MET A 1 -0.70 7.38 17.36
CA MET A 1 -0.74 6.72 16.03
C MET A 1 -2.07 6.00 15.85
N ARG A 2 -3.00 6.55 15.06
CA ARG A 2 -4.27 5.88 14.76
C ARG A 2 -3.93 4.63 13.94
N LYS A 3 -4.27 3.42 14.43
CA LYS A 3 -4.06 2.15 13.71
C LYS A 3 -4.49 2.32 12.24
N SER A 4 -3.67 1.81 11.32
CA SER A 4 -3.83 1.92 9.87
C SER A 4 -5.29 1.74 9.46
N ARG A 5 -5.91 2.80 8.91
CA ARG A 5 -7.28 2.80 8.37
C ARG A 5 -7.43 1.97 7.09
N ILE A 6 -6.40 1.23 6.70
CA ILE A 6 -6.40 0.42 5.48
C ILE A 6 -6.94 -0.95 5.85
N SER A 7 -8.04 -1.36 5.21
CA SER A 7 -8.58 -2.71 5.38
C SER A 7 -7.53 -3.76 5.05
N ARG A 8 -7.62 -4.92 5.72
CA ARG A 8 -6.67 -6.03 5.52
C ARG A 8 -6.54 -6.44 4.05
N ALA A 9 -7.66 -6.52 3.33
CA ALA A 9 -7.67 -6.82 1.89
C ALA A 9 -6.87 -5.81 1.04
N LYS A 10 -6.88 -4.51 1.40
CA LYS A 10 -6.06 -3.50 0.71
C LYS A 10 -4.58 -3.62 1.08
N GLN A 11 -4.27 -4.02 2.30
CA GLN A 11 -2.89 -4.28 2.71
C GLN A 11 -2.31 -5.48 1.95
N GLU A 12 -3.05 -6.58 1.87
CA GLU A 12 -2.63 -7.79 1.13
C GLU A 12 -2.38 -7.47 -0.35
N LYS A 13 -3.27 -6.71 -1.01
CA LYS A 13 -3.03 -6.23 -2.38
C LYS A 13 -1.82 -5.32 -2.52
N LEU A 14 -1.58 -4.43 -1.55
CA LEU A 14 -0.37 -3.59 -1.55
C LEU A 14 0.88 -4.45 -1.45
N ILE A 15 0.90 -5.44 -0.56
CA ILE A 15 2.03 -6.38 -0.41
C ILE A 15 2.28 -7.12 -1.73
N GLU A 16 1.23 -7.68 -2.35
CA GLU A 16 1.34 -8.40 -3.63
C GLU A 16 2.00 -7.53 -4.71
N HIS A 17 1.53 -6.28 -4.85
CA HIS A 17 2.11 -5.31 -5.77
C HIS A 17 3.57 -4.96 -5.44
N PHE A 18 3.92 -4.84 -4.15
CA PHE A 18 5.29 -4.54 -3.73
C PHE A 18 6.25 -5.70 -3.93
N VAL A 19 5.81 -6.94 -3.65
CA VAL A 19 6.58 -8.16 -3.96
C VAL A 19 6.78 -8.30 -5.46
N ALA A 20 5.80 -7.90 -6.28
CA ALA A 20 5.92 -7.84 -7.73
C ALA A 20 6.82 -6.68 -8.24
N GLY A 21 7.44 -5.89 -7.35
CA GLY A 21 8.36 -4.80 -7.70
C GLY A 21 7.69 -3.54 -8.23
N THR A 22 6.37 -3.39 -8.08
CA THR A 22 5.67 -2.18 -8.55
C THR A 22 5.95 -0.99 -7.64
N THR A 23 5.94 0.22 -8.22
CA THR A 23 6.15 1.45 -7.46
C THR A 23 4.95 1.73 -6.56
N ALA A 24 5.19 2.40 -5.41
CA ALA A 24 4.12 2.82 -4.50
C ALA A 24 3.07 3.72 -5.16
N ARG A 25 3.41 4.44 -6.24
CA ARG A 25 2.46 5.25 -7.00
C ARG A 25 1.49 4.38 -7.80
N CYS A 26 2.00 3.38 -8.52
CA CYS A 26 1.16 2.42 -9.23
C CYS A 26 0.30 1.60 -8.26
N ALA A 27 0.92 1.02 -7.23
CA ALA A 27 0.20 0.21 -6.24
C ALA A 27 -0.93 1.02 -5.55
N ALA A 28 -0.67 2.29 -5.22
CA ALA A 28 -1.70 3.16 -4.65
C ALA A 28 -2.90 3.38 -5.58
N SER A 29 -2.64 3.63 -6.87
CA SER A 29 -3.69 3.82 -7.88
C SER A 29 -4.50 2.56 -8.11
N LEU A 30 -3.85 1.39 -8.15
CA LEU A 30 -4.51 0.10 -8.39
C LEU A 30 -5.36 -0.34 -7.19
N VAL A 31 -4.87 -0.12 -5.97
CA VAL A 31 -5.58 -0.51 -4.73
C VAL A 31 -6.60 0.55 -4.28
N GLY A 32 -6.55 1.76 -4.85
CA GLY A 32 -7.42 2.86 -4.46
C GLY A 32 -7.12 3.36 -3.04
N VAL A 33 -5.84 3.64 -2.78
CA VAL A 33 -5.37 4.29 -1.55
C VAL A 33 -4.57 5.54 -1.89
N ASN A 34 -4.40 6.43 -0.91
CA ASN A 34 -3.54 7.61 -1.09
C ASN A 34 -2.09 7.16 -1.33
N PHE A 35 -1.41 7.77 -2.31
CA PHE A 35 0.00 7.47 -2.61
C PHE A 35 0.91 7.60 -1.38
N LYS A 36 0.74 8.64 -0.56
CA LYS A 36 1.53 8.81 0.67
C LYS A 36 1.32 7.65 1.64
N THR A 37 0.11 7.10 1.67
CA THR A 37 -0.23 5.93 2.48
C THR A 37 0.46 4.67 1.98
N ALA A 38 0.44 4.41 0.66
CA ALA A 38 1.14 3.26 0.09
C ALA A 38 2.68 3.38 0.24
N ALA A 39 3.24 4.57 0.03
CA ALA A 39 4.67 4.82 0.20
C ALA A 39 5.11 4.66 1.66
N TYR A 40 4.32 5.18 2.60
CA TYR A 40 4.57 5.00 4.03
C TYR A 40 4.45 3.53 4.46
N TYR A 41 3.52 2.78 3.86
CA TYR A 41 3.36 1.35 4.11
C TYR A 41 4.57 0.57 3.59
N PHE A 42 5.06 0.87 2.38
CA PHE A 42 6.24 0.25 1.79
C PHE A 42 7.52 0.47 2.61
N GLN A 43 7.71 1.67 3.18
CA GLN A 43 8.86 1.96 4.05
C GLN A 43 8.86 1.18 5.37
N ARG A 44 7.73 0.56 5.74
CA ARG A 44 7.53 -0.16 7.02
C ARG A 44 7.28 -1.65 6.83
N LEU A 45 7.27 -2.10 5.58
CA LEU A 45 7.22 -3.51 5.18
C LEU A 45 8.59 -4.14 5.41
#